data_AF-A0A6L8Q765-F1
#
_entry.id   AF-A0A6L8Q765-F1
#
_cell.length_a   1.000
_cell.length_b   1.000
_cell.length_c   1.000
_cell.angle_alpha   90.00
_cell.angle_beta   90.00
_cell.angle_gamma   90.00
#
_symmetry.space_group_name_H-M   'P 1'
#
loop_
_entity.id
_entity.type
_entity.pdbx_description
1 polymer ?
#
loop_
_entity_poly.entity_id
_entity_poly.type
_entity_poly.pdbx_seq_one_letter_code
_entity_poly.pdbx_strand_id
1 'polypeptide(L)' 'YSSKAIAEKLFVAPGTVQSHTKRIYAKLGVHAKQELIELVNREEGDG' A
#
# COMPACT_ATOMS: atom_id res chain seq x y z
N TYR A 1 -2.55 9.60 3.96
CA TYR A 1 -1.98 9.30 5.30
C TYR A 1 -0.46 9.25 5.21
N SER A 2 0.24 9.75 6.23
CA SER A 2 1.70 9.56 6.38
C SER A 2 1.99 8.18 6.98
N SER A 3 3.22 7.66 6.80
CA SER A 3 3.63 6.39 7.44
C SER A 3 3.51 6.43 8.97
N LYS A 4 3.71 7.60 9.58
CA LYS A 4 3.52 7.82 11.02
C LYS A 4 2.05 7.68 11.42
N ALA A 5 1.13 8.30 10.68
CA ALA A 5 -0.30 8.19 10.96
C ALA A 5 -0.83 6.75 10.78
N ILE A 6 -0.31 6.02 9.78
CA ILE A 6 -0.65 4.61 9.57
C ILE A 6 -0.11 3.75 10.72
N ALA A 7 1.13 4.00 11.14
CA ALA A 7 1.79 3.32 12.26
C ALA A 7 0.99 3.49 13.56
N GLU A 8 0.57 4.71 13.89
CA GLU A 8 -0.26 5.01 15.07
C GLU A 8 -1.61 4.28 15.01
N LYS A 9 -2.32 4.34 13.86
CA LYS A 9 -3.64 3.71 13.70
C LYS A 9 -3.58 2.18 13.77
N LEU A 10 -2.49 1.58 13.32
CA LEU A 10 -2.30 0.13 13.29
C LEU A 10 -1.48 -0.40 14.48
N PHE A 11 -1.07 0.46 15.41
CA PHE A 11 -0.23 0.11 16.56
C PHE A 11 1.08 -0.62 16.18
N VAL A 12 1.76 -0.15 15.12
CA VAL A 12 3.04 -0.71 14.63
C VAL A 12 4.12 0.35 14.48
N ALA A 13 5.39 -0.04 14.36
CA ALA A 13 6.47 0.90 14.08
C ALA A 13 6.40 1.45 12.64
N PRO A 14 6.85 2.69 12.36
CA PRO A 14 6.87 3.26 11.00
C PRO A 14 7.66 2.43 9.98
N GLY A 15 8.76 1.79 10.38
CA GLY A 15 9.52 0.87 9.52
C GLY A 15 8.75 -0.43 9.19
N THR A 16 7.86 -0.86 10.09
CA THR A 16 6.95 -1.99 9.87
C THR A 16 5.90 -1.66 8.82
N VAL A 17 5.39 -0.41 8.80
CA VAL A 17 4.51 0.06 7.71
C VAL A 17 5.19 -0.08 6.36
N GLN A 18 6.43 0.40 6.21
CA GLN A 18 7.17 0.27 4.95
C GLN A 18 7.38 -1.19 4.54
N SER A 19 7.70 -2.07 5.50
CA SER A 19 7.91 -3.50 5.25
C SER A 19 6.62 -4.18 4.81
N HIS A 20 5.48 -3.85 5.43
CA HIS A 20 4.18 -4.33 5.00
C HIS A 20 3.79 -3.80 3.62
N THR A 21 3.98 -2.51 3.34
CA THR A 21 3.73 -1.94 2.00
C THR A 21 4.52 -2.66 0.93
N LYS A 22 5.82 -2.91 1.13
CA LYS A 22 6.65 -3.68 0.18
C LYS A 22 6.13 -5.10 -0.05
N ARG A 23 5.73 -5.80 1.02
CA ARG A 23 5.16 -7.15 0.92
C ARG A 23 3.82 -7.16 0.19
N ILE A 24 2.98 -6.15 0.42
CA ILE A 24 1.70 -5.99 -0.29
C ILE A 24 1.96 -5.75 -1.78
N TYR A 25 2.88 -4.84 -2.12
CA TYR A 25 3.29 -4.58 -3.50
C TYR A 25 3.77 -5.85 -4.20
N ALA A 26 4.65 -6.63 -3.54
CA ALA A 26 5.12 -7.91 -4.07
C ALA A 26 3.98 -8.94 -4.27
N LYS A 27 3.02 -9.02 -3.34
CA LYS A 27 1.85 -9.92 -3.47
C LYS A 27 0.92 -9.53 -4.60
N LEU A 28 0.85 -8.25 -4.92
CA LEU A 28 0.04 -7.70 -6.01
C LEU A 28 0.80 -7.60 -7.32
N GLY A 29 2.10 -7.95 -7.35
CA GLY A 29 2.94 -7.85 -8.54
C GLY A 29 3.21 -6.42 -8.99
N VAL A 30 3.08 -5.42 -8.10
CA VAL A 30 3.32 -4.00 -8.40
C VAL A 30 4.61 -3.51 -7.74
N HIS A 31 5.23 -2.49 -8.32
CA HIS A 31 6.50 -1.94 -7.85
C HIS A 31 6.38 -0.51 -7.31
N ALA A 32 5.27 0.17 -7.60
CA ALA A 32 5.04 1.55 -7.20
C ALA A 32 3.60 1.80 -6.76
N LYS A 33 3.40 2.92 -6.05
CA LYS A 33 2.07 3.36 -5.63
C LYS A 33 1.15 3.62 -6.82
N GLN A 34 1.67 4.17 -7.93
CA GLN A 34 0.87 4.43 -9.12
C GLN A 34 0.38 3.14 -9.77
N GLU A 35 1.26 2.14 -9.90
CA GLU A 35 0.85 0.81 -10.40
C GLU A 35 -0.23 0.17 -9.52
N LEU A 36 -0.15 0.33 -8.19
CA LEU A 36 -1.22 -0.10 -7.30
C LEU A 36 -2.54 0.64 -7.58
N ILE A 37 -2.49 1.97 -7.79
CA ILE A 37 -3.69 2.76 -8.10
C ILE A 37 -4.29 2.31 -9.44
N GLU A 38 -3.46 2.13 -10.47
CA GLU A 38 -3.92 1.61 -11.76
C GLU A 38 -4.52 0.22 -11.64
N LEU A 39 -3.89 -0.69 -10.89
CA LEU A 39 -4.42 -2.02 -10.64
C LEU A 39 -5.80 -1.93 -9.97
N VAL A 40 -5.93 -1.12 -8.92
CA VAL A 40 -7.21 -0.93 -8.22
C VAL A 40 -8.26 -0.35 -9.16
N ASN A 41 -7.95 0.69 -9.93
CA ASN A 41 -8.92 1.29 -10.87
C ASN A 41 -9.33 0.33 -11.99
N ARG A 42 -8.45 -0.57 -12.43
CA ARG A 42 -8.78 -1.63 -13.40
C ARG A 42 -9.72 -2.68 -12.81
N GLU A 43 -9.52 -3.05 -11.55
CA GLU A 43 -10.34 -4.06 -10.83
C GLU A 43 -11.66 -3.49 -10.33
N GLU A 44 -11.69 -2.23 -9.90
CA GLU A 44 -12.91 -1.54 -9.42
C GLU A 44 -13.88 -1.21 -10.56
N GLY A 45 -13.48 -1.40 -11.81
CA GLY A 45 -14.33 -1.13 -12.95
C GLY A 45 -14.83 0.31 -12.93
N ASP A 46 -13.92 1.27 -12.95
CA ASP A 46 -14.24 2.54 -13.60
C ASP A 46 -14.54 2.19 -15.07
N GLY A 47 -15.76 2.30 -15.59
CA GLY A 47 -17.06 2.73 -15.08
C GLY A 47 -18.02 2.78 -16.26
#